data_AF-A0A1W9X2Z2-F1
#
_entry.id   AF-A0A1W9X2Z2-F1
#
_cell.length_a   1.000
_cell.length_b   1.000
_cell.length_c   1.000
_cell.angle_alpha   90.00
_cell.angle_beta   90.00
_cell.angle_gamma   90.00
#
_symmetry.space_group_name_H-M   'P 1'
#
loop_
_entity.id
_entity.type
_entity.pdbx_description
1 polymer ?
#
loop_
_entity_poly.entity_id
_entity_poly.type
_entity_poly.pdbx_seq_one_letter_code
_entity_poly.pdbx_strand_id
1 'polypeptide(L)'
;MAYDIQTWIKVAAFTGAGLAMGLGAIGAAVGEGYTAAQANAAISRNTKATGEIFKSMLVGQAIAESASIFALVIAMILLFSNFTATSYVTVAAVFAAGLAMGFGAVGSGVGSGFPAGAACTGMARQPAMGGRLTTNMLIGSAVCQTPSIFALVTAFILLFSDFSMRPVSPTWAALLGAGFASGLGAIGSGIGGGVVAQNSCEGIARQPSAVTPVTNIMLLGQAVTQTPAILGLLVSFILIFKSFEPTNSLAPSMALLASGLCIGIGAIGPGIGEGIASSGGVKWVARNEAHVGDITRLMLVGMAVAESTAIYSLVIALVLVFVV
;
A
#
# COMPACT_ATOMS: atom_id res chain seq x y z
N MET A 1 12.70 -28.38 26.93
CA MET A 1 11.63 -27.61 27.59
C MET A 1 10.58 -27.36 26.52
N ALA A 2 9.41 -28.01 26.57
CA ALA A 2 8.35 -27.78 25.61
C ALA A 2 7.54 -26.55 26.06
N TYR A 3 7.58 -25.47 25.29
CA TYR A 3 6.81 -24.26 25.58
C TYR A 3 5.32 -24.50 25.25
N ASP A 4 4.43 -23.96 26.07
CA ASP A 4 2.99 -24.06 25.82
C ASP A 4 2.54 -23.21 24.62
N ILE A 5 1.34 -23.48 24.10
CA ILE A 5 0.77 -22.73 22.96
C ILE A 5 0.61 -21.24 23.31
N GLN A 6 0.26 -20.93 24.56
CA GLN A 6 0.10 -19.55 25.01
C GLN A 6 1.41 -18.74 24.91
N THR A 7 2.54 -19.36 25.19
CA THR A 7 3.87 -18.77 25.05
C THR A 7 4.15 -18.47 23.58
N TRP A 8 3.85 -19.40 22.67
CA TRP A 8 4.02 -19.17 21.24
C TRP A 8 3.11 -18.07 20.70
N ILE A 9 1.88 -17.97 21.19
CA ILE A 9 0.97 -16.87 20.86
C ILE A 9 1.56 -15.53 21.33
N LYS A 10 2.09 -15.45 22.55
CA LYS A 10 2.75 -14.23 23.06
C LYS A 10 3.98 -13.87 22.23
N VAL A 11 4.80 -14.85 21.84
CA VAL A 11 5.95 -14.64 20.96
C VAL A 11 5.50 -14.08 19.61
N ALA A 12 4.48 -14.66 19.00
CA ALA A 12 3.90 -14.19 17.74
C ALA A 12 3.33 -12.78 17.87
N ALA A 13 2.62 -12.49 18.96
CA ALA A 13 2.05 -11.17 19.22
C ALA A 13 3.12 -10.09 19.39
N PHE A 14 4.16 -10.35 20.19
CA PHE A 14 5.25 -9.39 20.43
C PHE A 14 6.08 -9.16 19.17
N THR A 15 6.39 -10.24 18.45
CA THR A 15 7.14 -10.13 17.18
C THR A 15 6.30 -9.43 16.12
N GLY A 16 5.02 -9.80 15.99
CA GLY A 16 4.08 -9.19 15.06
C GLY A 16 3.85 -7.70 15.36
N ALA A 17 3.72 -7.30 16.62
CA ALA A 17 3.58 -5.91 17.03
C ALA A 17 4.84 -5.09 16.70
N GLY A 18 6.02 -5.66 16.99
CA GLY A 18 7.30 -5.04 16.66
C GLY A 18 7.47 -4.84 15.15
N LEU A 19 7.13 -5.85 14.34
CA LEU A 19 7.19 -5.75 12.88
C LEU A 19 6.14 -4.80 12.31
N ALA A 20 4.91 -4.81 12.84
CA ALA A 20 3.87 -3.90 12.43
C ALA A 20 4.33 -2.44 12.62
N MET A 21 4.77 -2.07 13.82
CA MET A 21 5.25 -0.70 14.08
C MET A 21 6.55 -0.36 13.39
N GLY A 22 7.54 -1.26 13.46
CA GLY A 22 8.86 -1.02 12.92
C GLY A 22 8.80 -0.73 11.42
N LEU A 23 8.07 -1.57 10.66
CA LEU A 23 7.90 -1.37 9.23
C LEU A 23 6.92 -0.22 8.94
N GLY A 24 5.83 -0.13 9.70
CA GLY A 24 4.81 0.90 9.51
C GLY A 24 5.31 2.32 9.70
N ALA A 25 6.31 2.54 10.57
CA ALA A 25 6.91 3.85 10.78
C ALA A 25 7.81 4.33 9.62
N ILE A 26 8.40 3.40 8.85
CA ILE A 26 9.35 3.73 7.77
C ILE A 26 8.65 4.58 6.70
N GLY A 27 7.47 4.14 6.27
CA GLY A 27 6.75 4.76 5.17
C GLY A 27 6.38 6.21 5.45
N ALA A 28 5.68 6.45 6.58
CA ALA A 28 5.26 7.79 6.95
C ALA A 28 6.47 8.70 7.18
N ALA A 29 7.46 8.29 7.96
CA ALA A 29 8.62 9.15 8.25
C ALA A 29 9.36 9.60 6.99
N VAL A 30 9.53 8.71 6.00
CA VAL A 30 10.14 9.05 4.71
C VAL A 30 9.26 10.02 3.91
N GLY A 31 7.95 9.75 3.82
CA GLY A 31 6.99 10.62 3.12
C GLY A 31 6.86 12.01 3.76
N GLU A 32 6.82 12.08 5.08
CA GLU A 32 6.76 13.32 5.85
C GLU A 32 8.04 14.14 5.74
N GLY A 33 9.20 13.48 5.85
CA GLY A 33 10.51 14.10 5.67
C GLY A 33 10.68 14.67 4.27
N TYR A 34 10.25 13.93 3.24
CA TYR A 34 10.20 14.44 1.87
C TYR A 34 9.31 15.67 1.74
N THR A 35 8.10 15.63 2.33
CA THR A 35 7.17 16.75 2.32
C THR A 35 7.78 18.00 2.95
N ALA A 36 8.41 17.85 4.13
CA ALA A 36 9.08 18.94 4.83
C ALA A 36 10.26 19.52 4.02
N ALA A 37 11.06 18.66 3.37
CA ALA A 37 12.15 19.11 2.50
C ALA A 37 11.63 19.97 1.33
N GLN A 38 10.55 19.54 0.68
CA GLN A 38 9.91 20.31 -0.40
C GLN A 38 9.26 21.60 0.10
N ALA A 39 8.66 21.60 1.29
CA ALA A 39 8.11 22.79 1.92
C ALA A 39 9.20 23.84 2.23
N ASN A 40 10.36 23.42 2.75
CA ASN A 40 11.51 24.30 2.96
C ASN A 40 11.99 24.95 1.65
N ALA A 41 12.11 24.16 0.58
CA ALA A 41 12.46 24.67 -0.74
C ALA A 41 11.39 25.59 -1.35
N ALA A 42 10.12 25.38 -0.99
CA ALA A 42 9.00 26.20 -1.44
C ALA A 42 8.98 27.57 -0.71
N ILE A 43 9.13 27.57 0.61
CA ILE A 43 9.15 28.77 1.45
C ILE A 43 10.35 29.65 1.11
N SER A 44 11.52 29.06 0.87
CA SER A 44 12.72 29.84 0.48
C SER A 44 12.55 30.59 -0.84
N ARG A 45 11.72 30.06 -1.75
CA ARG A 45 11.39 30.72 -3.02
C ARG A 45 10.27 31.76 -2.88
N ASN A 46 9.34 31.57 -1.94
CA ASN A 46 8.20 32.47 -1.76
C ASN A 46 7.79 32.59 -0.28
N THR A 47 8.44 33.51 0.42
CA THR A 47 8.20 33.76 1.85
C THR A 47 6.81 34.32 2.15
N LYS A 48 6.13 34.93 1.17
CA LYS A 48 4.77 35.46 1.35
C LYS A 48 3.73 34.34 1.50
N ALA A 49 3.99 33.17 0.92
CA ALA A 49 3.11 32.00 0.97
C ALA A 49 3.37 31.07 2.17
N THR A 50 4.24 31.46 3.11
CA THR A 50 4.69 30.61 4.23
C THR A 50 3.54 29.98 5.01
N GLY A 51 2.53 30.79 5.38
CA GLY A 51 1.41 30.30 6.17
C GLY A 51 0.57 29.24 5.43
N GLU A 52 0.37 29.38 4.12
CA GLU A 52 -0.37 28.40 3.33
C GLU A 52 0.45 27.13 3.06
N ILE A 53 1.73 27.27 2.72
CA ILE A 53 2.63 26.14 2.52
C ILE A 53 2.75 25.31 3.80
N PHE A 54 2.92 25.97 4.95
CA PHE A 54 3.00 25.31 6.24
C PHE A 54 1.72 24.52 6.56
N LYS A 55 0.54 25.12 6.35
CA LYS A 55 -0.75 24.44 6.56
C LYS A 55 -0.90 23.21 5.65
N SER A 56 -0.57 23.34 4.37
CA SER A 56 -0.68 22.21 3.43
C SER A 56 0.33 21.10 3.74
N MET A 57 1.55 21.45 4.14
CA MET A 57 2.56 20.50 4.60
C MET A 57 2.02 19.65 5.75
N LEU A 58 1.46 20.28 6.79
CA LEU A 58 0.89 19.57 7.93
C LEU A 58 -0.29 18.67 7.54
N VAL A 59 -1.17 19.13 6.66
CA VAL A 59 -2.29 18.31 6.16
C VAL A 59 -1.76 17.09 5.39
N GLY A 60 -0.76 17.27 4.53
CA GLY A 60 -0.15 16.19 3.78
C GLY A 60 0.58 15.17 4.66
N GLN A 61 1.33 15.66 5.66
CA GLN A 61 1.99 14.81 6.66
C GLN A 61 0.98 14.00 7.47
N ALA A 62 -0.10 14.63 7.95
CA ALA A 62 -1.16 13.93 8.67
C ALA A 62 -1.81 12.79 7.84
N ILE A 63 -1.90 12.94 6.52
CA ILE A 63 -2.40 11.87 5.64
C ILE A 63 -1.36 10.77 5.49
N ALA A 64 -0.08 11.09 5.31
CA ALA A 64 0.99 10.10 5.26
C ALA A 64 1.06 9.27 6.56
N GLU A 65 0.90 9.93 7.70
CA GLU A 65 0.92 9.33 9.05
C GLU A 65 -0.20 8.30 9.27
N SER A 66 -1.34 8.41 8.56
CA SER A 66 -2.47 7.48 8.74
C SER A 66 -2.09 6.00 8.55
N ALA A 67 -1.17 5.69 7.65
CA ALA A 67 -0.66 4.33 7.44
C ALA A 67 0.07 3.79 8.69
N SER A 68 0.88 4.63 9.34
CA SER A 68 1.57 4.29 10.59
C SER A 68 0.61 4.22 11.77
N ILE A 69 -0.46 5.02 11.79
CA ILE A 69 -1.54 4.88 12.78
C ILE A 69 -2.22 3.51 12.64
N PHE A 70 -2.47 3.03 11.42
CA PHE A 70 -3.04 1.68 11.23
C PHE A 70 -2.11 0.59 11.76
N ALA A 71 -0.80 0.71 11.52
CA ALA A 71 0.20 -0.17 12.12
C ALA A 71 0.21 -0.10 13.66
N LEU A 72 0.05 1.10 14.24
CA LEU A 72 -0.07 1.32 15.68
C LEU A 72 -1.29 0.67 16.26
N VAL A 73 -2.45 0.80 15.62
CA VAL A 73 -3.66 0.12 16.06
C VAL A 73 -3.45 -1.39 16.09
N ILE A 74 -2.87 -1.99 15.05
CA ILE A 74 -2.60 -3.44 15.02
C ILE A 74 -1.59 -3.84 16.09
N ALA A 75 -0.50 -3.10 16.27
CA ALA A 75 0.48 -3.40 17.29
C ALA A 75 -0.10 -3.29 18.72
N MET A 76 -0.92 -2.27 18.99
CA MET A 76 -1.60 -2.13 20.27
C MET A 76 -2.57 -3.28 20.52
N ILE A 77 -3.33 -3.71 19.51
CA ILE A 77 -4.20 -4.88 19.62
C ILE A 77 -3.37 -6.13 19.92
N LEU A 78 -2.26 -6.35 19.23
CA LEU A 78 -1.37 -7.49 19.46
C LEU A 78 -0.76 -7.50 20.87
N LEU A 79 -0.35 -6.34 21.40
CA LEU A 79 0.28 -6.25 22.72
C LEU A 79 -0.70 -6.39 23.88
N PHE A 80 -1.91 -5.87 23.75
CA PHE A 80 -2.85 -5.70 24.87
C PHE A 80 -4.09 -6.60 24.81
N SER A 81 -4.28 -7.34 23.71
CA SER A 81 -5.39 -8.31 23.62
C SER A 81 -4.99 -9.68 24.15
N ASN A 82 -5.93 -10.35 24.81
CA ASN A 82 -5.77 -11.73 25.27
C ASN A 82 -6.23 -12.70 24.19
N PHE A 83 -5.28 -13.24 23.43
CA PHE A 83 -5.55 -14.31 22.47
C PHE A 83 -5.60 -15.67 23.18
N THR A 84 -6.67 -16.42 22.94
CA THR A 84 -6.87 -17.76 23.53
C THR A 84 -6.00 -18.79 22.83
N ALA A 85 -5.26 -19.61 23.59
CA ALA A 85 -4.48 -20.74 23.10
C ALA A 85 -5.35 -21.94 22.69
N THR A 86 -6.13 -21.78 21.62
CA THR A 86 -6.96 -22.85 21.06
C THR A 86 -6.18 -23.76 20.11
N SER A 87 -5.32 -23.19 19.26
CA SER A 87 -4.60 -23.92 18.22
C SER A 87 -3.30 -23.21 17.84
N TYR A 88 -2.31 -23.98 17.35
CA TYR A 88 -1.11 -23.42 16.73
C TYR A 88 -1.41 -22.60 15.48
N VAL A 89 -2.58 -22.75 14.86
CA VAL A 89 -3.03 -21.88 13.75
C VAL A 89 -3.16 -20.43 14.20
N THR A 90 -3.62 -20.19 15.44
CA THR A 90 -3.77 -18.85 16.02
C THR A 90 -2.42 -18.13 16.14
N VAL A 91 -1.34 -18.87 16.41
CA VAL A 91 0.04 -18.32 16.43
C VAL A 91 0.38 -17.72 15.07
N ALA A 92 0.11 -18.45 13.99
CA ALA A 92 0.36 -18.00 12.63
C ALA A 92 -0.54 -16.81 12.24
N ALA A 93 -1.82 -16.83 12.62
CA ALA A 93 -2.77 -15.75 12.35
C ALA A 93 -2.33 -14.42 12.99
N VAL A 94 -1.99 -14.47 14.29
CA VAL A 94 -1.53 -13.31 15.08
C VAL A 94 -0.24 -12.73 14.48
N PHE A 95 0.72 -13.59 14.11
CA PHE A 95 1.96 -13.13 13.48
C PHE A 95 1.70 -12.55 12.08
N ALA A 96 0.88 -13.22 11.26
CA ALA A 96 0.51 -12.79 9.92
C ALA A 96 -0.17 -11.41 9.89
N ALA A 97 -1.02 -11.12 10.89
CA ALA A 97 -1.68 -9.83 10.99
C ALA A 97 -0.69 -8.67 11.16
N GLY A 98 0.33 -8.86 12.00
CA GLY A 98 1.41 -7.88 12.17
C GLY A 98 2.22 -7.68 10.88
N LEU A 99 2.55 -8.77 10.18
CA LEU A 99 3.25 -8.71 8.88
C LEU A 99 2.44 -7.99 7.81
N ALA A 100 1.15 -8.32 7.69
CA ALA A 100 0.25 -7.71 6.72
C ALA A 100 0.25 -6.20 6.87
N MET A 101 -0.03 -5.71 8.07
CA MET A 101 -0.10 -4.28 8.33
C MET A 101 1.26 -3.59 8.25
N GLY A 102 2.32 -4.23 8.78
CA GLY A 102 3.67 -3.67 8.74
C GLY A 102 4.14 -3.36 7.32
N PHE A 103 4.09 -4.36 6.42
CA PHE A 103 4.46 -4.14 5.02
C PHE A 103 3.45 -3.26 4.28
N GLY A 104 2.16 -3.40 4.56
CA GLY A 104 1.11 -2.63 3.88
C GLY A 104 1.19 -1.14 4.13
N ALA A 105 1.69 -0.71 5.29
CA ALA A 105 1.86 0.69 5.63
C ALA A 105 3.04 1.37 4.90
N VAL A 106 4.06 0.62 4.48
CA VAL A 106 5.30 1.19 3.91
C VAL A 106 5.00 1.98 2.65
N GLY A 107 4.35 1.35 1.66
CA GLY A 107 4.16 1.97 0.36
C GLY A 107 3.28 3.21 0.40
N SER A 108 2.14 3.11 1.08
CA SER A 108 1.18 4.21 1.19
C SER A 108 1.72 5.40 1.99
N GLY A 109 2.51 5.14 3.03
CA GLY A 109 3.16 6.17 3.82
C GLY A 109 4.15 6.99 2.98
N VAL A 110 5.02 6.31 2.21
CA VAL A 110 5.95 6.99 1.28
C VAL A 110 5.18 7.74 0.20
N GLY A 111 4.26 7.03 -0.48
CA GLY A 111 3.54 7.56 -1.62
C GLY A 111 2.68 8.78 -1.30
N SER A 112 2.04 8.81 -0.14
CA SER A 112 1.17 9.93 0.26
C SER A 112 1.92 11.23 0.53
N GLY A 113 3.22 11.17 0.86
CA GLY A 113 4.07 12.35 1.06
C GLY A 113 4.50 13.04 -0.25
N PHE A 114 4.57 12.29 -1.35
CA PHE A 114 4.95 12.84 -2.66
C PHE A 114 4.02 13.96 -3.18
N PRO A 115 2.69 13.77 -3.25
CA PRO A 115 1.78 14.85 -3.66
C PRO A 115 1.77 16.03 -2.70
N ALA A 116 2.01 15.81 -1.41
CA ALA A 116 2.09 16.88 -0.42
C ALA A 116 3.30 17.80 -0.67
N GLY A 117 4.47 17.22 -0.93
CA GLY A 117 5.66 17.98 -1.33
C GLY A 117 5.45 18.74 -2.65
N ALA A 118 4.83 18.10 -3.65
CA ALA A 118 4.51 18.78 -4.91
C ALA A 118 3.46 19.89 -4.75
N ALA A 119 2.47 19.73 -3.87
CA ALA A 119 1.52 20.79 -3.56
C ALA A 119 2.22 21.99 -2.92
N CYS A 120 3.13 21.76 -1.96
CA CYS A 120 3.93 22.82 -1.34
C CYS A 120 4.72 23.64 -2.37
N THR A 121 5.47 22.96 -3.24
CA THR A 121 6.23 23.64 -4.31
C THR A 121 5.32 24.28 -5.36
N GLY A 122 4.16 23.68 -5.64
CA GLY A 122 3.13 24.21 -6.52
C GLY A 122 2.54 25.52 -5.99
N MET A 123 2.26 25.62 -4.70
CA MET A 123 1.75 26.84 -4.07
C MET A 123 2.78 27.97 -4.03
N ALA A 124 4.06 27.65 -3.83
CA ALA A 124 5.11 28.66 -3.95
C ALA A 124 5.17 29.26 -5.37
N ARG A 125 4.96 28.43 -6.39
CA ARG A 125 4.92 28.85 -7.80
C ARG A 125 3.63 29.58 -8.18
N GLN A 126 2.49 29.11 -7.68
CA GLN A 126 1.17 29.61 -8.03
C GLN A 126 0.27 29.71 -6.78
N PRO A 127 0.42 30.76 -5.95
CA PRO A 127 -0.34 30.92 -4.70
C PRO A 127 -1.86 30.95 -4.93
N ALA A 128 -2.31 31.56 -6.03
CA ALA A 128 -3.73 31.64 -6.39
C ALA A 128 -4.41 30.26 -6.59
N MET A 129 -3.61 29.21 -6.80
CA MET A 129 -4.09 27.84 -7.00
C MET A 129 -4.02 26.98 -5.73
N GLY A 130 -3.69 27.55 -4.56
CA GLY A 130 -3.47 26.79 -3.32
C GLY A 130 -4.64 25.90 -2.92
N GLY A 131 -5.88 26.39 -3.00
CA GLY A 131 -7.07 25.59 -2.71
C GLY A 131 -7.24 24.39 -3.65
N ARG A 132 -7.00 24.59 -4.95
CA ARG A 132 -7.09 23.52 -5.96
C ARG A 132 -5.95 22.50 -5.82
N LEU A 133 -4.74 22.96 -5.53
CA LEU A 133 -3.60 22.08 -5.26
C LEU A 133 -3.81 21.25 -4.00
N THR A 134 -4.34 21.86 -2.94
CA THR A 134 -4.70 21.14 -1.71
C THR A 134 -5.76 20.07 -2.01
N THR A 135 -6.80 20.43 -2.75
CA THR A 135 -7.85 19.46 -3.15
C THR A 135 -7.27 18.29 -3.95
N ASN A 136 -6.42 18.57 -4.94
CA ASN A 136 -5.81 17.53 -5.76
C ASN A 136 -4.84 16.65 -4.96
N MET A 137 -4.08 17.23 -4.04
CA MET A 137 -3.26 16.51 -3.08
C MET A 137 -4.11 15.57 -2.23
N LEU A 138 -5.21 16.05 -1.65
CA LEU A 138 -6.12 15.23 -0.84
C LEU A 138 -6.67 14.04 -1.63
N ILE A 139 -7.16 14.29 -2.85
CA ILE A 139 -7.68 13.23 -3.72
C ILE A 139 -6.57 12.21 -4.03
N GLY A 140 -5.41 12.69 -4.48
CA GLY A 140 -4.29 11.84 -4.84
C GLY A 140 -3.80 10.99 -3.67
N SER A 141 -3.57 11.60 -2.50
CA SER A 141 -3.12 10.89 -1.29
C SER A 141 -4.16 9.93 -0.74
N ALA A 142 -5.47 10.25 -0.83
CA ALA A 142 -6.53 9.34 -0.40
C ALA A 142 -6.51 8.02 -1.19
N VAL A 143 -6.30 8.09 -2.51
CA VAL A 143 -6.16 6.90 -3.34
C VAL A 143 -4.86 6.15 -3.03
N CYS A 144 -3.78 6.84 -2.67
CA CYS A 144 -2.52 6.19 -2.26
C CYS A 144 -2.64 5.37 -0.97
N GLN A 145 -3.64 5.64 -0.14
CA GLN A 145 -3.86 4.95 1.14
C GLN A 145 -4.64 3.65 1.03
N THR A 146 -5.33 3.39 -0.09
CA THR A 146 -6.14 2.18 -0.24
C THR A 146 -5.37 0.87 -0.04
N PRO A 147 -4.09 0.72 -0.43
CA PRO A 147 -3.33 -0.49 -0.17
C PRO A 147 -3.10 -0.77 1.33
N SER A 148 -2.85 0.28 2.13
CA SER A 148 -2.78 0.14 3.58
C SER A 148 -4.10 -0.32 4.18
N ILE A 149 -5.23 0.13 3.62
CA ILE A 149 -6.55 -0.32 4.06
C ILE A 149 -6.77 -1.80 3.73
N PHE A 150 -6.32 -2.27 2.57
CA PHE A 150 -6.39 -3.70 2.21
C PHE A 150 -5.58 -4.57 3.18
N ALA A 151 -4.38 -4.12 3.54
CA ALA A 151 -3.56 -4.78 4.56
C ALA A 151 -4.19 -4.73 5.96
N LEU A 152 -4.78 -3.60 6.35
CA LEU A 152 -5.49 -3.45 7.63
C LEU A 152 -6.69 -4.38 7.72
N VAL A 153 -7.51 -4.45 6.67
CA VAL A 153 -8.66 -5.35 6.58
C VAL A 153 -8.19 -6.80 6.68
N THR A 154 -7.10 -7.16 5.98
CA THR A 154 -6.49 -8.50 6.08
C THR A 154 -6.06 -8.81 7.52
N ALA A 155 -5.39 -7.87 8.19
CA ALA A 155 -4.97 -8.02 9.57
C ALA A 155 -6.16 -8.20 10.53
N PHE A 156 -7.23 -7.41 10.37
CA PHE A 156 -8.44 -7.58 11.18
C PHE A 156 -9.13 -8.92 10.95
N ILE A 157 -9.23 -9.38 9.70
CA ILE A 157 -9.80 -10.70 9.42
C ILE A 157 -8.96 -11.79 10.10
N LEU A 158 -7.63 -11.71 10.04
CA LEU A 158 -6.73 -12.67 10.70
C LEU A 158 -6.85 -12.65 12.23
N LEU A 159 -7.05 -11.48 12.84
CA LEU A 159 -7.14 -11.34 14.30
C LEU A 159 -8.51 -11.74 14.86
N PHE A 160 -9.58 -11.50 14.13
CA PHE A 160 -10.94 -11.65 14.63
C PHE A 160 -11.71 -12.85 14.06
N SER A 161 -11.13 -13.60 13.12
CA SER A 161 -11.72 -14.85 12.64
C SER A 161 -11.26 -16.05 13.48
N ASP A 162 -12.16 -16.99 13.72
CA ASP A 162 -11.84 -18.24 14.41
C ASP A 162 -11.31 -19.30 13.44
N PHE A 163 -10.07 -19.74 13.66
CA PHE A 163 -9.41 -20.80 12.89
C PHE A 163 -9.21 -22.09 13.69
N SER A 164 -9.77 -22.18 14.90
CA SER A 164 -9.50 -23.28 15.85
C SER A 164 -9.89 -24.65 15.32
N MET A 165 -10.93 -24.72 14.48
CA MET A 165 -11.44 -25.96 13.89
C MET A 165 -10.64 -26.43 12.66
N ARG A 166 -9.67 -25.64 12.17
CA ARG A 166 -8.91 -25.97 10.96
C ARG A 166 -7.66 -26.78 11.30
N PRO A 167 -7.23 -27.70 10.42
CA PRO A 167 -6.02 -28.46 10.64
C PRO A 167 -4.81 -27.51 10.68
N VAL A 168 -3.87 -27.76 11.60
CA VAL A 168 -2.67 -26.92 11.74
C VAL A 168 -1.90 -26.88 10.42
N SER A 169 -1.55 -28.05 9.87
CA SER A 169 -0.93 -28.21 8.56
C SER A 169 -2.00 -28.54 7.51
N PRO A 170 -2.15 -27.74 6.44
CA PRO A 170 -1.25 -26.68 5.97
C PRO A 170 -1.69 -25.24 6.33
N THR A 171 -2.76 -25.06 7.11
CA THR A 171 -3.40 -23.76 7.37
C THR A 171 -2.47 -22.69 7.94
N TRP A 172 -1.53 -23.04 8.82
CA TRP A 172 -0.58 -22.06 9.39
C TRP A 172 0.17 -21.30 8.29
N ALA A 173 0.56 -22.00 7.23
CA ALA A 173 1.33 -21.45 6.12
C ALA A 173 0.45 -20.61 5.18
N ALA A 174 -0.81 -21.01 5.02
CA ALA A 174 -1.80 -20.23 4.28
C ALA A 174 -2.03 -18.86 4.93
N LEU A 175 -2.19 -18.80 6.26
CA LEU A 175 -2.42 -17.54 6.96
C LEU A 175 -1.20 -16.61 6.89
N LEU A 176 0.01 -17.16 7.03
CA LEU A 176 1.24 -16.38 6.82
C LEU A 176 1.37 -15.90 5.37
N GLY A 177 1.09 -16.78 4.40
CA GLY A 177 1.06 -16.42 2.98
C GLY A 177 0.07 -15.30 2.69
N ALA A 178 -1.11 -15.32 3.32
CA ALA A 178 -2.11 -14.27 3.19
C ALA A 178 -1.60 -12.91 3.69
N GLY A 179 -0.92 -12.91 4.84
CA GLY A 179 -0.29 -11.70 5.37
C GLY A 179 0.76 -11.12 4.43
N PHE A 180 1.63 -11.96 3.86
CA PHE A 180 2.62 -11.54 2.87
C PHE A 180 1.98 -11.04 1.57
N ALA A 181 0.95 -11.72 1.05
CA ALA A 181 0.30 -11.38 -0.20
C ALA A 181 -0.30 -9.96 -0.16
N SER A 182 -1.06 -9.67 0.90
CA SER A 182 -1.70 -8.36 1.08
C SER A 182 -0.69 -7.28 1.49
N GLY A 183 0.21 -7.58 2.43
CA GLY A 183 1.18 -6.62 2.96
C GLY A 183 2.22 -6.19 1.93
N LEU A 184 2.92 -7.14 1.30
CA LEU A 184 3.95 -6.81 0.31
C LEU A 184 3.34 -6.25 -0.98
N GLY A 185 2.19 -6.76 -1.41
CA GLY A 185 1.52 -6.29 -2.62
C GLY A 185 1.04 -4.84 -2.53
N ALA A 186 0.85 -4.33 -1.31
CA ALA A 186 0.48 -2.94 -1.08
C ALA A 186 1.64 -1.94 -1.27
N ILE A 187 2.91 -2.39 -1.18
CA ILE A 187 4.08 -1.48 -1.22
C ILE A 187 4.16 -0.76 -2.56
N GLY A 188 4.16 -1.51 -3.66
CA GLY A 188 4.36 -0.95 -4.99
C GLY A 188 3.25 0.03 -5.37
N SER A 189 2.01 -0.39 -5.17
CA SER A 189 0.81 0.38 -5.52
C SER A 189 0.70 1.69 -4.73
N GLY A 190 1.07 1.67 -3.44
CA GLY A 190 1.11 2.88 -2.60
C GLY A 190 2.14 3.91 -3.10
N ILE A 191 3.36 3.46 -3.39
CA ILE A 191 4.44 4.32 -3.92
C ILE A 191 4.07 4.85 -5.30
N GLY A 192 3.66 3.95 -6.21
CA GLY A 192 3.30 4.28 -7.58
C GLY A 192 2.17 5.30 -7.65
N GLY A 193 1.10 5.09 -6.89
CA GLY A 193 -0.01 6.04 -6.78
C GLY A 193 0.44 7.42 -6.31
N GLY A 194 1.41 7.47 -5.39
CA GLY A 194 2.00 8.71 -4.90
C GLY A 194 2.74 9.50 -5.98
N VAL A 195 3.52 8.82 -6.80
CA VAL A 195 4.26 9.42 -7.92
C VAL A 195 3.31 10.02 -8.97
N VAL A 196 2.18 9.34 -9.23
CA VAL A 196 1.13 9.83 -10.13
C VAL A 196 0.50 11.12 -9.56
N ALA A 197 0.12 11.10 -8.28
CA ALA A 197 -0.46 12.26 -7.60
C ALA A 197 0.51 13.45 -7.53
N GLN A 198 1.80 13.19 -7.32
CA GLN A 198 2.85 14.21 -7.35
C GLN A 198 2.88 14.93 -8.70
N ASN A 199 2.94 14.18 -9.80
CA ASN A 199 2.99 14.76 -11.13
C ASN A 199 1.69 15.47 -11.51
N SER A 200 0.56 15.07 -10.92
CA SER A 200 -0.71 15.77 -11.04
C SER A 200 -0.66 17.16 -10.38
N CYS A 201 -0.18 17.25 -9.14
CA CYS A 201 0.03 18.53 -8.46
C CYS A 201 1.00 19.44 -9.24
N GLU A 202 2.11 18.89 -9.75
CA GLU A 202 3.04 19.64 -10.60
C GLU A 202 2.41 20.11 -11.92
N GLY A 203 1.57 19.26 -12.53
CA GLY A 203 0.84 19.56 -13.75
C GLY A 203 -0.11 20.74 -13.56
N ILE A 204 -0.92 20.71 -12.50
CA ILE A 204 -1.85 21.79 -12.13
C ILE A 204 -1.09 23.09 -11.82
N ALA A 205 0.03 23.00 -11.10
CA ALA A 205 0.83 24.18 -10.76
C ALA A 205 1.44 24.84 -12.01
N ARG A 206 1.80 24.04 -13.03
CA ARG A 206 2.33 24.55 -14.31
C ARG A 206 1.22 25.07 -15.22
N GLN A 207 0.10 24.36 -15.29
CA GLN A 207 -1.03 24.69 -16.16
C GLN A 207 -2.37 24.66 -15.40
N PRO A 208 -2.75 25.79 -14.77
CA PRO A 208 -4.00 25.91 -14.00
C PRO A 208 -5.29 25.65 -14.77
N SER A 209 -5.29 25.83 -16.10
CA SER A 209 -6.45 25.53 -16.96
C SER A 209 -6.72 24.04 -17.09
N ALA A 210 -5.67 23.22 -17.02
CA ALA A 210 -5.71 21.78 -17.29
C ALA A 210 -6.12 20.94 -16.06
N VAL A 211 -6.64 21.55 -14.99
CA VAL A 211 -6.96 20.83 -13.73
C VAL A 211 -7.84 19.62 -13.98
N THR A 212 -8.96 19.78 -14.68
CA THR A 212 -9.90 18.70 -14.93
C THR A 212 -9.28 17.54 -15.70
N PRO A 213 -8.66 17.72 -16.89
CA PRO A 213 -8.04 16.59 -17.60
C PRO A 213 -6.89 15.97 -16.81
N VAL A 214 -6.09 16.76 -16.09
CA VAL A 214 -4.98 16.25 -15.26
C VAL A 214 -5.49 15.38 -14.12
N THR A 215 -6.50 15.82 -13.36
CA THR A 215 -7.09 15.03 -12.27
C THR A 215 -7.77 13.78 -12.79
N ASN A 216 -8.45 13.82 -13.95
CA ASN A 216 -9.08 12.64 -14.54
C ASN A 216 -8.05 11.57 -14.92
N ILE A 217 -6.94 11.97 -15.54
CA ILE A 217 -5.87 11.03 -15.92
C ILE A 217 -5.11 10.53 -14.69
N MET A 218 -4.94 11.36 -13.66
CA MET A 218 -4.40 10.92 -12.36
C MET A 218 -5.26 9.80 -11.78
N LEU A 219 -6.58 9.97 -11.72
CA LEU A 219 -7.49 8.97 -11.17
C LEU A 219 -7.50 7.68 -12.00
N LEU A 220 -7.53 7.80 -13.33
CA LEU A 220 -7.44 6.64 -14.23
C LEU A 220 -6.15 5.87 -14.01
N GLY A 221 -5.03 6.58 -13.96
CA GLY A 221 -3.71 5.98 -13.76
C GLY A 221 -3.55 5.35 -12.39
N GLN A 222 -4.01 6.03 -11.33
CA GLN A 222 -4.02 5.45 -9.99
C GLN A 222 -4.92 4.22 -9.92
N ALA A 223 -6.09 4.22 -10.56
CA ALA A 223 -6.98 3.06 -10.57
C ALA A 223 -6.30 1.80 -11.11
N VAL A 224 -5.52 1.93 -12.18
CA VAL A 224 -4.74 0.81 -12.73
C VAL A 224 -3.56 0.48 -11.81
N THR A 225 -2.84 1.49 -11.30
CA THR A 225 -1.72 1.33 -10.36
C THR A 225 -2.08 0.59 -9.07
N GLN A 226 -3.37 0.52 -8.70
CA GLN A 226 -3.85 -0.24 -7.55
C GLN A 226 -4.10 -1.73 -7.84
N THR A 227 -4.15 -2.13 -9.11
CA THR A 227 -4.48 -3.53 -9.48
C THR A 227 -3.52 -4.56 -8.88
N PRO A 228 -2.19 -4.35 -8.78
CA PRO A 228 -1.28 -5.30 -8.14
C PRO A 228 -1.61 -5.55 -6.66
N ALA A 229 -1.97 -4.50 -5.91
CA ALA A 229 -2.40 -4.66 -4.52
C ALA A 229 -3.72 -5.43 -4.41
N ILE A 230 -4.64 -5.24 -5.35
CA ILE A 230 -5.91 -5.99 -5.41
C ILE A 230 -5.64 -7.48 -5.70
N LEU A 231 -4.67 -7.80 -6.57
CA LEU A 231 -4.27 -9.18 -6.83
C LEU A 231 -3.67 -9.85 -5.58
N GLY A 232 -2.83 -9.13 -4.84
CA GLY A 232 -2.32 -9.57 -3.54
C GLY A 232 -3.43 -9.81 -2.51
N LEU A 233 -4.39 -8.89 -2.42
CA LEU A 233 -5.57 -9.03 -1.57
C LEU A 233 -6.44 -10.24 -1.96
N LEU A 234 -6.63 -10.46 -3.25
CA LEU A 234 -7.40 -11.60 -3.77
C LEU A 234 -6.78 -12.93 -3.32
N VAL A 235 -5.47 -13.10 -3.51
CA VAL A 235 -4.77 -14.32 -3.06
C VAL A 235 -4.82 -14.45 -1.53
N SER A 236 -4.66 -13.34 -0.80
CA SER A 236 -4.83 -13.32 0.66
C SER A 236 -6.20 -13.86 1.08
N PHE A 237 -7.28 -13.39 0.45
CA PHE A 237 -8.64 -13.86 0.75
C PHE A 237 -8.84 -15.32 0.38
N ILE A 238 -8.29 -15.77 -0.76
CA ILE A 238 -8.33 -17.18 -1.12
C ILE A 238 -7.66 -18.03 -0.04
N LEU A 239 -6.47 -17.65 0.44
CA LEU A 239 -5.73 -18.37 1.48
C LEU A 239 -6.44 -18.35 2.84
N ILE A 240 -7.13 -17.25 3.18
CA ILE A 240 -7.88 -17.12 4.44
C ILE A 240 -9.19 -17.91 4.41
N PHE A 241 -9.94 -17.90 3.30
CA PHE A 241 -11.29 -18.47 3.27
C PHE A 241 -11.35 -19.89 2.72
N LYS A 242 -10.36 -20.34 1.96
CA LYS A 242 -10.31 -21.72 1.47
C LYS A 242 -9.96 -22.70 2.60
N SER A 243 -10.71 -23.80 2.66
CA SER A 243 -10.40 -24.94 3.52
C SER A 243 -9.41 -25.87 2.83
N PHE A 244 -8.47 -26.42 3.61
CA PHE A 244 -7.44 -27.34 3.15
C PHE A 244 -7.51 -28.65 3.94
N GLU A 245 -7.28 -29.78 3.27
CA GLU A 245 -7.28 -31.08 3.92
C GLU A 245 -6.03 -31.24 4.82
N PRO A 246 -6.17 -31.94 5.96
CA PRO A 246 -5.04 -32.18 6.85
C PRO A 246 -3.92 -32.95 6.13
N THR A 247 -2.68 -32.50 6.28
CA THR A 247 -1.53 -33.18 5.66
C THR A 247 -0.31 -33.20 6.58
N ASN A 248 0.39 -34.34 6.59
CA ASN A 248 1.66 -34.51 7.29
C ASN A 248 2.86 -34.11 6.43
N SER A 249 2.65 -33.84 5.13
CA SER A 249 3.70 -33.38 4.24
C SER A 249 3.95 -31.89 4.43
N LEU A 250 5.22 -31.49 4.39
CA LEU A 250 5.61 -30.08 4.42
C LEU A 250 5.31 -29.37 3.10
N ALA A 251 5.26 -30.11 1.98
CA ALA A 251 5.15 -29.54 0.64
C ALA A 251 3.86 -28.69 0.46
N PRO A 252 2.66 -29.13 0.86
CA PRO A 252 1.45 -28.30 0.74
C PRO A 252 1.52 -27.03 1.60
N SER A 253 2.10 -27.12 2.81
CA SER A 253 2.32 -25.92 3.64
C SER A 253 3.21 -24.91 2.92
N MET A 254 4.35 -25.37 2.39
CA MET A 254 5.27 -24.47 1.67
C MET A 254 4.67 -23.91 0.40
N ALA A 255 3.83 -24.67 -0.32
CA ALA A 255 3.13 -24.18 -1.50
C ALA A 255 2.20 -22.99 -1.16
N LEU A 256 1.44 -23.07 -0.06
CA LEU A 256 0.54 -21.99 0.37
C LEU A 256 1.29 -20.76 0.90
N LEU A 257 2.44 -20.94 1.56
CA LEU A 257 3.29 -19.82 1.94
C LEU A 257 3.94 -19.16 0.71
N ALA A 258 4.45 -19.99 -0.21
CA ALA A 258 5.11 -19.54 -1.43
C ALA A 258 4.15 -18.81 -2.37
N SER A 259 2.88 -19.21 -2.44
CA SER A 259 1.87 -18.53 -3.25
C SER A 259 1.68 -17.08 -2.80
N GLY A 260 1.57 -16.86 -1.48
CA GLY A 260 1.44 -15.53 -0.89
C GLY A 260 2.68 -14.66 -1.08
N LEU A 261 3.88 -15.23 -0.90
CA LEU A 261 5.15 -14.53 -1.18
C LEU A 261 5.30 -14.18 -2.66
N CYS A 262 4.96 -15.10 -3.57
CA CYS A 262 5.09 -14.93 -5.01
C CYS A 262 4.28 -13.74 -5.52
N ILE A 263 2.99 -13.66 -5.16
CA ILE A 263 2.15 -12.53 -5.55
C ILE A 263 2.50 -11.25 -4.79
N GLY A 264 2.81 -11.34 -3.49
CA GLY A 264 3.14 -10.18 -2.68
C GLY A 264 4.38 -9.45 -3.19
N ILE A 265 5.46 -10.18 -3.46
CA ILE A 265 6.70 -9.61 -4.03
C ILE A 265 6.47 -9.23 -5.51
N GLY A 266 5.78 -10.09 -6.27
CA GLY A 266 5.52 -9.88 -7.69
C GLY A 266 4.69 -8.63 -8.00
N ALA A 267 3.86 -8.17 -7.06
CA ALA A 267 3.05 -6.96 -7.19
C ALA A 267 3.82 -5.65 -6.95
N ILE A 268 5.00 -5.68 -6.32
CA ILE A 268 5.76 -4.45 -5.99
C ILE A 268 6.21 -3.73 -7.27
N GLY A 269 6.82 -4.47 -8.20
CA GLY A 269 7.38 -3.92 -9.44
C GLY A 269 6.33 -3.26 -10.33
N PRO A 270 5.25 -3.98 -10.70
CA PRO A 270 4.13 -3.43 -11.48
C PRO A 270 3.51 -2.20 -10.84
N GLY A 271 3.22 -2.20 -9.54
CA GLY A 271 2.65 -1.02 -8.88
C GLY A 271 3.53 0.23 -9.02
N ILE A 272 4.86 0.09 -8.92
CA ILE A 272 5.77 1.22 -9.15
C ILE A 272 5.84 1.58 -10.64
N GLY A 273 5.98 0.58 -11.53
CA GLY A 273 6.15 0.78 -12.97
C GLY A 273 4.93 1.42 -13.64
N GLU A 274 3.73 0.99 -13.26
CA GLU A 274 2.47 1.58 -13.68
C GLU A 274 2.34 3.02 -13.19
N GLY A 275 2.73 3.29 -11.94
CA GLY A 275 2.81 4.64 -11.40
C GLY A 275 3.76 5.54 -12.20
N ILE A 276 4.91 5.02 -12.64
CA ILE A 276 5.85 5.76 -13.51
C ILE A 276 5.22 6.05 -14.88
N ALA A 277 4.63 5.05 -15.54
CA ALA A 277 3.97 5.24 -16.84
C ALA A 277 2.84 6.26 -16.75
N SER A 278 2.01 6.15 -15.72
CA SER A 278 0.91 7.08 -15.46
C SER A 278 1.40 8.49 -15.15
N SER A 279 2.47 8.63 -14.37
CA SER A 279 3.07 9.93 -14.07
C SER A 279 3.53 10.66 -15.35
N GLY A 280 4.03 9.92 -16.34
CA GLY A 280 4.33 10.42 -17.67
C GLY A 280 3.06 10.93 -18.38
N GLY A 281 1.99 10.13 -18.37
CA GLY A 281 0.70 10.53 -18.94
C GLY A 281 0.15 11.82 -18.34
N VAL A 282 0.08 11.89 -17.01
CA VAL A 282 -0.41 13.07 -16.26
C VAL A 282 0.44 14.31 -16.58
N LYS A 283 1.77 14.18 -16.60
CA LYS A 283 2.70 15.28 -16.87
C LYS A 283 2.55 15.87 -18.27
N TRP A 284 2.27 15.05 -19.27
CA TRP A 284 2.16 15.48 -20.67
C TRP A 284 0.76 15.92 -21.06
N VAL A 285 -0.29 15.35 -20.45
CA VAL A 285 -1.67 15.83 -20.60
C VAL A 285 -1.80 17.29 -20.17
N ALA A 286 -1.12 17.69 -19.09
CA ALA A 286 -1.06 19.09 -18.65
C ALA A 286 -0.48 20.06 -19.69
N ARG A 287 0.28 19.57 -20.68
CA ARG A 287 0.96 20.38 -21.70
C ARG A 287 0.28 20.33 -23.06
N ASN A 288 -0.42 19.24 -23.36
CA ASN A 288 -0.98 18.95 -24.69
C ASN A 288 -2.44 18.46 -24.58
N GLU A 289 -3.35 19.34 -24.15
CA GLU A 289 -4.78 19.02 -23.95
C GLU A 289 -5.47 18.49 -25.23
N ALA A 290 -4.99 18.88 -26.42
CA ALA A 290 -5.52 18.39 -27.70
C ALA A 290 -5.23 16.90 -27.98
N HIS A 291 -4.21 16.32 -27.33
CA HIS A 291 -3.74 14.94 -27.58
C HIS A 291 -3.96 14.02 -26.38
N VAL A 292 -4.92 14.35 -25.51
CA VAL A 292 -5.23 13.54 -24.31
C VAL A 292 -5.54 12.09 -24.67
N GLY A 293 -6.29 11.87 -25.75
CA GLY A 293 -6.65 10.52 -26.20
C GLY A 293 -5.43 9.66 -26.53
N ASP A 294 -4.46 10.20 -27.28
CA ASP A 294 -3.27 9.46 -27.70
C ASP A 294 -2.31 9.21 -26.53
N ILE A 295 -2.12 10.21 -25.66
CA ILE A 295 -1.30 10.07 -24.46
C ILE A 295 -1.91 9.00 -23.53
N THR A 296 -3.22 9.02 -23.34
CA THR A 296 -3.92 8.06 -22.48
C THR A 296 -3.79 6.65 -23.03
N ARG A 297 -3.96 6.45 -24.35
CA ARG A 297 -3.80 5.13 -24.98
C ARG A 297 -2.39 4.60 -24.81
N LEU A 298 -1.37 5.42 -25.08
CA LEU A 298 0.03 5.01 -24.92
C LEU A 298 0.36 4.66 -23.47
N MET A 299 -0.12 5.48 -22.52
CA MET A 299 0.01 5.25 -21.09
C MET A 299 -0.59 3.89 -20.70
N LEU A 300 -1.84 3.61 -21.08
CA LEU A 300 -2.53 2.37 -20.73
C LEU A 300 -1.88 1.13 -21.37
N VAL A 301 -1.39 1.23 -22.60
CA VAL A 301 -0.63 0.13 -23.23
C VAL A 301 0.66 -0.15 -22.46
N GLY A 302 1.41 0.89 -22.07
CA GLY A 302 2.61 0.73 -21.26
C GLY A 302 2.34 0.10 -19.90
N MET A 303 1.25 0.52 -19.24
CA MET A 303 0.81 -0.05 -17.96
C MET A 303 0.42 -1.52 -18.11
N ALA A 304 -0.35 -1.88 -19.15
CA ALA A 304 -0.73 -3.27 -19.42
C ALA A 304 0.50 -4.19 -19.63
N VAL A 305 1.56 -3.68 -20.26
CA VAL A 305 2.82 -4.43 -20.40
C VAL A 305 3.52 -4.58 -19.05
N ALA A 306 3.57 -3.54 -18.23
CA ALA A 306 4.17 -3.60 -16.89
C ALA A 306 3.43 -4.59 -15.97
N GLU A 307 2.09 -4.63 -16.05
CA GLU A 307 1.22 -5.51 -15.26
C GLU A 307 1.44 -7.00 -15.53
N SER A 308 1.96 -7.36 -16.71
CA SER A 308 2.15 -8.77 -17.10
C SER A 308 2.95 -9.58 -16.06
N THR A 309 3.92 -8.96 -15.37
CA THR A 309 4.71 -9.68 -14.36
C THR A 309 3.93 -9.95 -13.07
N ALA A 310 2.99 -9.09 -12.67
CA ALA A 310 2.05 -9.38 -11.58
C ALA A 310 1.09 -10.51 -11.98
N ILE A 311 0.64 -10.53 -13.24
CA ILE A 311 -0.21 -11.62 -13.76
C ILE A 311 0.55 -12.95 -13.74
N TYR A 312 1.84 -12.99 -14.12
CA TYR A 312 2.63 -14.21 -14.04
C TYR A 312 2.77 -14.71 -12.59
N SER A 313 3.04 -13.80 -11.65
CA SER A 313 3.05 -14.14 -10.22
C SER A 313 1.70 -14.63 -9.71
N LEU A 314 0.60 -14.03 -10.17
CA LEU A 314 -0.76 -14.48 -9.83
C LEU A 314 -1.01 -15.89 -10.34
N VAL A 315 -0.66 -16.18 -11.60
CA VAL A 315 -0.82 -17.52 -12.18
C VAL A 315 -0.05 -18.55 -11.37
N ILE A 316 1.20 -18.28 -11.02
CA ILE A 316 2.00 -19.20 -10.20
C ILE A 316 1.41 -19.36 -8.80
N ALA A 317 0.96 -18.27 -8.17
CA ALA A 317 0.28 -18.34 -6.88
C ALA A 317 -0.99 -19.19 -6.93
N LEU A 318 -1.81 -19.05 -7.97
CA LEU A 318 -3.03 -19.85 -8.14
C LEU A 318 -2.72 -21.33 -8.42
N VAL A 319 -1.68 -21.63 -9.21
CA VAL A 319 -1.21 -23.02 -9.42
C VAL A 319 -0.79 -23.65 -8.08
N LEU A 320 -0.04 -22.92 -7.25
CA LEU A 320 0.38 -23.36 -5.91
C LEU A 320 -0.78 -23.54 -4.91
N VAL A 321 -1.94 -22.92 -5.15
CA VAL A 321 -3.11 -23.00 -4.27
C VAL A 321 -4.11 -24.07 -4.71
N PHE A 322 -4.25 -24.30 -6.02
CA PHE A 322 -5.32 -25.12 -6.57
C PHE A 322 -4.85 -26.40 -7.26
N VAL A 323 -3.58 -26.47 -7.67
CA VAL A 323 -3.06 -27.59 -8.47
C VAL A 323 -2.06 -28.43 -7.67
N VAL A 324 -1.17 -27.77 -6.92
CA VAL A 324 -0.13 -28.39 -6.08
C VAL A 324 -0.63 -28.55 -4.65
#